data_AF-A0A2G6HJ33-F1
#
_entry.id   AF-A0A2G6HJ33-F1
#
_cell.length_a   1.000
_cell.length_b   1.000
_cell.length_c   1.000
_cell.angle_alpha   90.00
_cell.angle_beta   90.00
_cell.angle_gamma   90.00
#
_symmetry.space_group_name_H-M   'P 1'
#
loop_
_entity.id
_entity.type
_entity.pdbx_description
1 polymer ?
#
loop_
_entity_poly.entity_id
_entity_poly.type
_entity_poly.pdbx_seq_one_letter_code
_entity_poly.pdbx_strand_id
1 'polypeptide(L)'
;MVSMKEVTKQLRAIGCDYALWGRSEIRELTNILMDEEKILQAVNGYYDGGFALLCLTNYRVLVVDKKPLALTVEDLRYDMIAEVDFSARVFTSVFHIYTPMRTLIFTSWSMRKLRASMNYIQQRIMELRNNDYLMNQFAQQPTSGSVRTAPTKRRPRQAVPQMELTHAEATEPTADFDAYRQPAKPLRNPYTKVPLLTRRRRYPSFY
;
A
#
# COMPACT_ATOMS: atom_id res chain seq x y z
N MET A 1 -18.82 -14.76 2.96
CA MET A 1 -17.85 -15.88 2.86
C MET A 1 -17.71 -16.23 1.40
N VAL A 2 -16.49 -16.24 0.87
CA VAL A 2 -16.25 -16.44 -0.57
C VAL A 2 -16.31 -17.92 -0.91
N SER A 3 -16.94 -18.25 -2.05
CA SER A 3 -17.03 -19.64 -2.50
C SER A 3 -15.65 -20.21 -2.87
N MET A 4 -15.37 -21.45 -2.48
CA MET A 4 -14.12 -22.16 -2.84
C MET A 4 -13.92 -22.22 -4.36
N LYS A 5 -15.01 -22.37 -5.12
CA LYS A 5 -14.97 -22.38 -6.58
C LYS A 5 -14.43 -21.06 -7.14
N GLU A 6 -14.81 -19.95 -6.53
CA GLU A 6 -14.38 -18.63 -6.95
C GLU A 6 -12.91 -18.39 -6.61
N VAL A 7 -12.48 -18.69 -5.38
CA VAL A 7 -11.07 -18.59 -4.98
C VAL A 7 -10.18 -19.44 -5.89
N THR A 8 -10.58 -20.68 -6.19
CA THR A 8 -9.82 -21.56 -7.10
C THR A 8 -9.76 -20.99 -8.52
N LYS A 9 -10.85 -20.41 -9.01
CA LYS A 9 -10.89 -19.77 -10.32
C LYS A 9 -9.93 -18.58 -10.38
N GLN A 10 -9.91 -17.74 -9.34
CA GLN A 10 -8.99 -16.60 -9.25
C GLN A 10 -7.53 -17.07 -9.19
N LEU A 11 -7.21 -18.06 -8.35
CA LEU A 11 -5.85 -18.61 -8.23
C LEU A 11 -5.35 -19.25 -9.53
N ARG A 12 -6.23 -19.98 -10.25
CA ARG A 12 -5.90 -20.53 -11.57
C ARG A 12 -5.62 -19.45 -12.60
N ALA A 13 -6.38 -18.36 -12.60
CA ALA A 13 -6.15 -17.23 -13.51
C ALA A 13 -4.77 -16.58 -13.32
N ILE A 14 -4.22 -16.64 -12.10
CA ILE A 14 -2.90 -16.13 -11.73
C ILE A 14 -1.77 -17.14 -12.07
N GLY A 15 -2.12 -18.33 -12.56
CA GLY A 15 -1.17 -19.40 -12.83
C GLY A 15 -0.66 -20.08 -11.55
N CYS A 16 -1.48 -20.10 -10.51
CA CYS A 16 -1.23 -20.83 -9.28
C CYS A 16 -2.11 -22.09 -9.22
N ASP A 17 -1.61 -23.19 -9.80
CA ASP A 17 -2.25 -24.51 -9.65
C ASP A 17 -1.70 -25.23 -8.42
N TYR A 18 -2.40 -25.06 -7.31
CA TYR A 18 -2.07 -25.66 -6.02
C TYR A 18 -2.62 -27.08 -5.87
N ALA A 19 -2.52 -27.88 -6.94
CA ALA A 19 -3.15 -29.20 -7.01
C ALA A 19 -2.63 -30.17 -5.93
N LEU A 20 -1.36 -30.04 -5.51
CA LEU A 20 -0.76 -30.88 -4.45
C LEU A 20 -0.33 -30.13 -3.17
N TRP A 21 -0.04 -28.83 -3.22
CA TRP A 21 0.58 -28.09 -2.11
C TRP A 21 -0.20 -26.80 -1.80
N GLY A 22 -0.59 -26.58 -0.54
CA GLY A 22 -1.29 -25.36 -0.09
C GLY A 22 -2.81 -25.48 0.08
N ARG A 23 -3.40 -26.68 0.00
CA ARG A 23 -4.86 -26.87 0.07
C ARG A 23 -5.46 -26.40 1.39
N SER A 24 -4.72 -26.61 2.48
CA SER A 24 -5.08 -26.22 3.83
C SER A 24 -5.24 -24.71 3.98
N GLU A 25 -4.32 -23.96 3.37
CA GLU A 25 -4.20 -22.51 3.37
C GLU A 25 -5.26 -21.88 2.46
N ILE A 26 -5.49 -22.46 1.27
CA ILE A 26 -6.55 -22.04 0.35
C ILE A 26 -7.93 -22.21 0.97
N ARG A 27 -8.13 -23.29 1.74
CA ARG A 27 -9.38 -23.49 2.47
C ARG A 27 -9.59 -22.45 3.56
N GLU A 28 -8.53 -21.93 4.17
CA GLU A 28 -8.68 -20.80 5.10
C GLU A 28 -8.89 -19.48 4.39
N LEU A 29 -8.32 -19.29 3.19
CA LEU A 29 -8.59 -18.09 2.40
C LEU A 29 -10.08 -17.87 2.14
N THR A 30 -10.89 -18.91 1.92
CA THR A 30 -12.35 -18.75 1.76
C THR A 30 -13.06 -18.21 3.00
N ASN A 31 -12.46 -18.41 4.19
CA ASN A 31 -12.99 -17.93 5.46
C ASN A 31 -12.50 -16.51 5.79
N ILE A 32 -11.32 -16.12 5.28
CA ILE A 32 -10.64 -14.86 5.61
C ILE A 32 -10.96 -13.75 4.60
N LEU A 33 -11.14 -14.10 3.32
CA LEU A 33 -11.41 -13.14 2.25
C LEU A 33 -12.81 -12.52 2.39
N MET A 34 -12.90 -11.22 2.10
CA MET A 34 -14.17 -10.51 2.02
C MET A 34 -14.86 -10.75 0.67
N ASP A 35 -16.18 -10.55 0.60
CA ASP A 35 -16.98 -10.92 -0.58
C ASP A 35 -16.60 -10.13 -1.87
N GLU A 36 -16.09 -8.91 -1.75
CA GLU A 36 -15.60 -8.09 -2.88
C GLU A 36 -14.07 -8.06 -3.00
N GLU A 37 -13.38 -8.90 -2.24
CA GLU A 37 -11.92 -8.99 -2.24
C GLU A 37 -11.45 -9.88 -3.40
N LYS A 38 -10.63 -9.32 -4.28
CA LYS A 38 -10.07 -10.02 -5.43
C LYS A 38 -8.61 -10.35 -5.17
N ILE A 39 -8.26 -11.61 -5.35
CA ILE A 39 -6.87 -12.07 -5.32
C ILE A 39 -6.21 -11.62 -6.62
N LEU A 40 -5.07 -10.95 -6.50
CA LEU A 40 -4.31 -10.42 -7.63
C LEU A 40 -3.05 -11.24 -7.86
N GLN A 41 -2.37 -11.62 -6.78
CA GLN A 41 -1.20 -12.47 -6.84
C GLN A 41 -1.17 -13.39 -5.62
N ALA A 42 -0.71 -14.63 -5.82
CA ALA A 42 -0.48 -15.58 -4.73
C ALA A 42 0.88 -16.26 -4.91
N VAL A 43 1.60 -16.46 -3.81
CA VAL A 43 2.94 -17.05 -3.80
C VAL A 43 3.09 -17.98 -2.60
N ASN A 44 3.53 -19.21 -2.85
CA ASN A 44 3.87 -20.14 -1.77
C ASN A 44 5.31 -19.93 -1.34
N GLY A 45 5.55 -20.11 -0.05
CA GLY A 45 6.87 -19.96 0.52
C GLY A 45 6.88 -20.33 1.99
N TYR A 46 7.81 -19.70 2.69
CA TYR A 46 8.05 -19.90 4.10
C TYR A 46 7.93 -18.56 4.81
N TYR A 47 7.24 -18.58 5.95
CA TYR A 47 7.10 -17.47 6.86
C TYR A 47 7.29 -17.98 8.29
N ASP A 48 8.13 -17.29 9.07
CA ASP A 48 8.40 -17.64 10.48
C ASP A 48 8.70 -19.14 10.73
N GLY A 49 9.52 -19.72 9.83
CA GLY A 49 9.92 -21.14 9.87
C GLY A 49 8.82 -22.15 9.48
N GLY A 50 7.60 -21.69 9.17
CA GLY A 50 6.49 -22.50 8.69
C GLY A 50 6.25 -22.35 7.18
N PHE A 51 5.44 -23.24 6.62
CA PHE A 51 4.93 -23.10 5.26
C PHE A 51 3.82 -22.06 5.25
N ALA A 52 3.91 -21.12 4.32
CA ALA A 52 2.96 -20.03 4.24
C ALA A 52 2.60 -19.66 2.81
N LEU A 53 1.38 -19.14 2.68
CA LEU A 53 0.85 -18.57 1.46
C LEU A 53 0.81 -17.04 1.61
N LEU A 54 1.60 -16.35 0.81
CA LEU A 54 1.52 -14.91 0.63
C LEU A 54 0.46 -14.62 -0.44
N CYS A 55 -0.60 -13.94 -0.06
CA CYS A 55 -1.74 -13.61 -0.91
C CYS A 55 -1.91 -12.09 -0.97
N LEU A 56 -1.85 -11.52 -2.17
CA LEU A 56 -2.05 -10.11 -2.40
C LEU A 56 -3.45 -9.90 -2.97
N THR A 57 -4.21 -9.02 -2.33
CA THR A 57 -5.56 -8.67 -2.77
C THR A 57 -5.62 -7.22 -3.21
N ASN A 58 -6.79 -6.77 -3.65
CA ASN A 58 -7.01 -5.35 -3.92
C ASN A 58 -7.00 -4.45 -2.66
N TYR A 59 -7.13 -5.04 -1.47
CA TYR A 59 -7.26 -4.29 -0.21
C TYR A 59 -6.05 -4.40 0.70
N ARG A 60 -5.43 -5.58 0.77
CA ARG A 60 -4.34 -5.86 1.72
C ARG A 60 -3.46 -7.01 1.26
N VAL A 61 -2.34 -7.18 1.95
CA VAL A 61 -1.46 -8.33 1.83
C VAL A 61 -1.76 -9.27 2.99
N LEU A 62 -2.09 -10.52 2.66
CA LEU A 62 -2.37 -11.57 3.62
C LEU A 62 -1.21 -12.58 3.63
N VAL A 63 -0.77 -12.97 4.82
CA VAL A 63 0.10 -14.12 5.00
C VAL A 63 -0.66 -15.15 5.80
N VAL A 64 -0.84 -16.33 5.19
CA VAL A 64 -1.57 -17.45 5.81
C VAL A 64 -0.57 -18.58 6.03
N ASP A 65 -0.22 -18.84 7.28
CA ASP A 65 0.56 -20.00 7.71
C ASP A 65 -0.36 -20.96 8.46
N LYS A 66 -0.47 -22.19 7.96
CA LYS A 66 -1.32 -23.22 8.57
C LYS A 66 -0.47 -24.40 9.01
N LYS A 67 -0.22 -24.44 10.31
CA LYS A 67 0.39 -25.59 11.00
C LYS A 67 -0.72 -26.56 11.42
N PRO A 68 -0.44 -27.87 11.57
CA PRO A 68 -1.45 -28.86 11.96
C PRO A 68 -2.27 -28.52 13.22
N LEU A 69 -1.69 -27.74 14.14
CA LEU A 69 -2.29 -27.35 15.42
C LEU A 69 -2.46 -25.84 15.61
N ALA A 70 -2.01 -25.01 14.66
CA ALA A 70 -2.06 -23.56 14.79
C ALA A 70 -2.28 -22.89 13.43
N LEU A 71 -3.18 -21.91 13.38
CA LEU A 71 -3.40 -21.07 12.21
C LEU A 71 -2.91 -19.65 12.54
N THR A 72 -1.95 -19.17 11.77
CA THR A 72 -1.42 -17.81 11.86
C THR A 72 -1.80 -17.07 10.59
N VAL A 73 -2.66 -16.07 10.75
CA VAL A 73 -3.09 -15.19 9.67
C VAL A 73 -2.62 -13.79 10.00
N GLU A 74 -1.80 -13.24 9.12
CA GLU A 74 -1.36 -11.86 9.22
C GLU A 74 -2.01 -11.03 8.12
N ASP A 75 -2.54 -9.88 8.53
CA ASP A 75 -3.16 -8.90 7.64
C ASP A 75 -2.33 -7.61 7.65
N LEU A 76 -1.73 -7.30 6.49
CA LEU A 76 -0.98 -6.08 6.27
C LEU A 76 -1.73 -5.22 5.26
N ARG A 77 -2.33 -4.14 5.76
CA ARG A 77 -2.91 -3.10 4.91
C ARG A 77 -1.81 -2.34 4.18
N TYR A 78 -2.07 -1.98 2.92
CA TYR A 78 -1.13 -1.21 2.10
C TYR A 78 -0.73 0.12 2.73
N ASP A 79 -1.67 0.79 3.41
CA ASP A 79 -1.44 2.06 4.12
C ASP A 79 -0.37 1.94 5.22
N MET A 80 -0.23 0.75 5.83
CA MET A 80 0.71 0.50 6.92
C MET A 80 2.09 0.07 6.44
N ILE A 81 2.25 -0.24 5.15
CA ILE A 81 3.52 -0.69 4.60
C ILE A 81 4.40 0.54 4.34
N ALA A 82 5.52 0.62 5.08
CA ALA A 82 6.49 1.70 4.94
C ALA A 82 7.38 1.47 3.72
N GLU A 83 7.86 0.24 3.56
CA GLU A 83 8.77 -0.13 2.49
C GLU A 83 8.68 -1.63 2.22
N VAL A 84 9.10 -2.02 1.03
CA VAL A 84 9.22 -3.41 0.62
C VAL A 84 10.57 -3.58 -0.04
N ASP A 85 11.25 -4.68 0.27
CA ASP A 85 12.53 -5.04 -0.32
C ASP A 85 12.50 -6.45 -0.84
N PHE A 86 13.26 -6.66 -1.91
CA PHE A 86 13.37 -7.94 -2.58
C PHE A 86 14.83 -8.32 -2.76
N SER A 87 15.21 -9.47 -2.22
CA SER A 87 16.55 -10.04 -2.37
C SER A 87 16.46 -11.38 -3.09
N ALA A 88 17.12 -11.49 -4.24
CA ALA A 88 17.29 -12.76 -4.92
C ALA A 88 18.58 -13.43 -4.46
N ARG A 89 18.49 -14.69 -4.05
CA ARG A 89 19.62 -15.61 -3.85
C ARG A 89 19.60 -16.64 -4.99
N VAL A 90 20.68 -17.42 -5.10
CA VAL A 90 20.90 -18.38 -6.19
C VAL A 90 19.72 -19.37 -6.35
N PHE A 91 19.08 -19.79 -5.26
CA PHE A 91 17.97 -20.75 -5.29
C PHE A 91 16.67 -20.26 -4.66
N THR A 92 16.73 -19.20 -3.85
CA THR A 92 15.59 -18.70 -3.11
C THR A 92 15.50 -17.19 -3.25
N SER A 93 14.31 -16.65 -3.11
CA SER A 93 14.07 -15.21 -3.07
C SER A 93 13.46 -14.86 -1.73
N VAL A 94 13.94 -13.78 -1.13
CA VAL A 94 13.50 -13.27 0.15
C VAL A 94 12.80 -11.94 -0.09
N PHE A 95 11.61 -11.80 0.47
CA PHE A 95 10.78 -10.63 0.38
C PHE A 95 10.57 -10.06 1.77
N HIS A 96 11.03 -8.84 1.96
CA HIS A 96 10.94 -8.13 3.22
C HIS A 96 9.85 -7.06 3.10
N ILE A 97 8.91 -7.04 4.04
CA ILE A 97 7.88 -6.01 4.13
C ILE A 97 8.09 -5.28 5.46
N TYR A 98 8.41 -4.00 5.38
CA TYR A 98 8.65 -3.15 6.54
C TYR A 98 7.36 -2.46 6.93
N THR A 99 6.88 -2.76 8.14
CA THR A 99 5.75 -2.10 8.79
C THR A 99 6.27 -1.33 10.00
N PRO A 100 5.66 -0.22 10.42
CA PRO A 100 6.11 0.54 11.60
C PRO A 100 6.25 -0.29 12.89
N MET A 101 5.45 -1.35 13.04
CA MET A 101 5.53 -2.24 14.21
C MET A 101 6.53 -3.37 14.07
N ARG A 102 6.72 -3.92 12.86
CA ARG A 102 7.51 -5.14 12.64
C ARG A 102 7.93 -5.30 11.19
N THR A 103 8.90 -6.18 10.97
CA THR A 103 9.37 -6.58 9.64
C THR A 103 8.90 -7.99 9.34
N LEU A 104 8.25 -8.17 8.19
CA LEU A 104 7.78 -9.46 7.70
C LEU A 104 8.82 -10.00 6.72
N ILE A 105 9.33 -11.21 6.96
CA ILE A 105 10.32 -11.86 6.09
C ILE A 105 9.70 -13.11 5.47
N PHE A 106 9.45 -13.06 4.17
CA PHE A 106 8.86 -14.16 3.41
C PHE A 106 9.86 -14.74 2.41
N THR A 107 10.08 -16.04 2.41
CA THR A 107 11.02 -16.69 1.49
C THR A 107 10.30 -17.61 0.52
N SER A 108 10.55 -17.50 -0.78
CA SER A 108 9.95 -18.36 -1.80
C SER A 108 10.95 -18.80 -2.86
N TRP A 109 10.69 -19.94 -3.49
CA TRP A 109 11.44 -20.41 -4.66
C TRP A 109 10.97 -19.74 -5.96
N SER A 110 9.78 -19.13 -5.96
CA SER A 110 9.21 -18.50 -7.16
C SER A 110 9.63 -17.04 -7.30
N MET A 111 10.84 -16.82 -7.80
CA MET A 111 11.42 -15.48 -7.96
C MET A 111 10.54 -14.55 -8.81
N ARG A 112 9.97 -15.08 -9.91
CA ARG A 112 9.12 -14.31 -10.84
C ARG A 112 7.84 -13.83 -10.18
N LYS A 113 7.15 -14.71 -9.44
CA LYS A 113 5.89 -14.38 -8.77
C LYS A 113 6.13 -13.42 -7.62
N LEU A 114 7.20 -13.62 -6.85
CA LEU A 114 7.55 -12.74 -5.73
C LEU A 114 7.92 -11.33 -6.21
N ARG A 115 8.64 -11.21 -7.34
CA ARG A 115 8.90 -9.93 -7.98
C ARG A 115 7.63 -9.25 -8.50
N ALA A 116 6.70 -10.01 -9.09
CA ALA A 116 5.39 -9.46 -9.50
C ALA A 116 4.60 -8.94 -8.29
N SER A 117 4.60 -9.68 -7.18
CA SER A 117 4.00 -9.24 -5.91
C SER A 117 4.62 -7.94 -5.40
N MET A 118 5.95 -7.87 -5.38
CA MET A 118 6.71 -6.68 -4.97
C MET A 118 6.30 -5.45 -5.80
N ASN A 119 6.35 -5.56 -7.12
CA ASN A 119 6.00 -4.46 -8.02
C ASN A 119 4.55 -3.97 -7.78
N TYR A 120 3.62 -4.90 -7.59
CA TYR A 120 2.24 -4.56 -7.28
C TYR A 120 2.11 -3.79 -5.96
N ILE A 121 2.77 -4.25 -4.89
CA ILE A 121 2.75 -3.59 -3.58
C ILE A 121 3.34 -2.18 -3.68
N GLN A 122 4.50 -2.03 -4.35
CA GLN A 122 5.14 -0.72 -4.55
C GLN A 122 4.22 0.25 -5.30
N GLN A 123 3.62 -0.20 -6.40
CA GLN A 123 2.67 0.60 -7.16
C GLN A 123 1.50 1.03 -6.26
N ARG A 124 0.95 0.11 -5.46
CA ARG A 124 -0.19 0.40 -4.60
C ARG A 124 0.14 1.38 -3.49
N ILE A 125 1.32 1.28 -2.88
CA ILE A 125 1.81 2.22 -1.88
C ILE A 125 1.96 3.62 -2.50
N MET A 126 2.52 3.71 -3.70
CA MET A 126 2.70 4.98 -4.39
C MET A 126 1.36 5.65 -4.72
N GLU A 127 0.37 4.88 -5.19
CA GLU A 127 -0.99 5.37 -5.45
C GLU A 127 -1.66 5.92 -4.20
N LEU A 128 -1.55 5.22 -3.07
CA LEU A 128 -2.17 5.62 -1.81
C LEU A 128 -1.52 6.87 -1.23
N ARG A 129 -0.18 6.93 -1.23
CA ARG A 129 0.56 8.13 -0.78
C ARG A 129 0.23 9.35 -1.62
N ASN A 130 0.18 9.21 -2.95
CA ASN A 130 -0.17 10.31 -3.84
C ASN A 130 -1.58 10.86 -3.54
N ASN A 131 -2.54 9.98 -3.24
CA ASN A 131 -3.89 10.39 -2.88
C ASN A 131 -3.94 11.11 -1.52
N ASP A 132 -3.15 10.66 -0.53
CA ASP A 132 -3.04 11.32 0.77
C ASP A 132 -2.43 12.72 0.67
N TYR A 133 -1.41 12.91 -0.19
CA TYR A 133 -0.84 14.23 -0.46
C TYR A 133 -1.87 15.19 -1.06
N LEU A 134 -2.65 14.74 -2.05
CA LEU A 134 -3.70 15.55 -2.67
C LEU A 134 -4.80 15.94 -1.67
N MET A 135 -5.29 14.99 -0.86
CA MET A 135 -6.30 15.26 0.18
C MET A 135 -5.83 16.29 1.21
N ASN A 136 -4.57 16.20 1.64
CA ASN A 136 -4.00 17.15 2.60
C ASN A 136 -3.85 18.56 2.03
N GLN A 137 -3.63 18.70 0.71
CA GLN A 137 -3.56 20.01 0.06
C GLN A 137 -4.92 20.72 0.00
N PHE A 138 -6.02 19.98 -0.23
CA PHE A 138 -7.36 20.56 -0.23
C PHE A 138 -7.87 20.92 1.18
N ALA A 139 -7.46 20.18 2.22
CA ALA A 139 -7.86 20.45 3.60
C ALA A 139 -7.24 21.74 4.20
N GLN A 140 -6.19 22.28 3.57
CA GLN A 140 -5.50 23.49 4.05
C GLN A 140 -5.98 24.80 3.41
N GLN A 141 -7.07 24.83 2.64
CA GLN A 141 -7.68 26.12 2.29
C GLN A 141 -8.33 26.74 3.55
N PRO A 142 -7.78 27.81 4.13
CA PRO A 142 -8.50 28.53 5.17
C PRO A 142 -9.77 29.09 4.53
N THR A 143 -10.94 28.75 5.09
CA THR A 143 -12.19 29.42 4.79
C THR A 143 -12.06 30.88 5.18
N SER A 144 -11.69 31.72 4.20
CA SER A 144 -11.68 33.17 4.30
C SER A 144 -13.10 33.70 4.13
N GLY A 145 -13.80 33.92 5.25
CA GLY A 145 -14.93 34.85 5.36
C GLY A 145 -14.71 35.75 6.59
N SER A 146 -14.29 37.01 6.43
CA SER A 146 -15.11 38.25 6.29
C SER A 146 -15.85 38.63 7.59
N VAL A 147 -15.79 39.81 8.25
CA VAL A 147 -15.18 41.16 8.07
C VAL A 147 -15.34 41.90 9.44
N ARG A 148 -14.35 42.69 9.91
CA ARG A 148 -14.53 44.11 10.32
C ARG A 148 -13.23 44.83 10.67
N THR A 149 -13.23 46.09 10.26
CA THR A 149 -12.16 47.08 10.07
C THR A 149 -11.65 47.73 11.36
N ALA A 150 -10.34 47.93 11.45
CA ALA A 150 -9.74 49.07 12.15
C ALA A 150 -8.44 49.50 11.42
N PRO A 151 -8.17 50.80 11.23
CA PRO A 151 -7.02 51.27 10.49
C PRO A 151 -5.87 51.64 11.43
N THR A 152 -4.68 51.06 11.26
CA THR A 152 -3.47 51.68 11.82
C THR A 152 -2.20 51.35 11.04
N LYS A 153 -1.66 52.43 10.44
CA LYS A 153 -0.27 52.76 10.13
C LYS A 153 0.60 51.74 9.39
N ARG A 154 0.70 52.02 8.08
CA ARG A 154 1.75 51.64 7.13
C ARG A 154 3.17 51.75 7.71
N ARG A 155 3.95 50.68 7.55
CA ARG A 155 5.42 50.73 7.45
C ARG A 155 5.83 50.42 6.00
N PRO A 156 6.80 51.14 5.41
CA PRO A 156 7.22 50.92 4.03
C PRO A 156 8.03 49.62 3.85
N ARG A 157 7.78 48.99 2.70
CA ARG A 157 8.37 47.76 2.17
C ARG A 157 9.88 47.92 1.94
N GLN A 158 10.63 46.91 2.37
CA GLN A 158 11.98 46.63 1.86
C GLN A 158 11.83 45.62 0.73
N ALA A 159 12.16 46.03 -0.50
CA ALA A 159 12.11 45.20 -1.69
C ALA A 159 13.25 44.18 -1.65
N VAL A 160 12.92 42.90 -1.72
CA VAL A 160 13.88 41.82 -1.97
C VAL A 160 13.89 41.58 -3.48
N PRO A 161 15.06 41.54 -4.14
CA PRO A 161 15.17 41.32 -5.58
C PRO A 161 14.68 39.93 -5.98
N GLN A 162 13.89 39.87 -7.06
CA GLN A 162 13.48 38.63 -7.72
C GLN A 162 14.68 38.03 -8.47
N MET A 163 14.99 36.76 -8.20
CA MET A 163 15.89 35.97 -9.05
C MET A 163 15.16 35.58 -10.33
N GLU A 164 15.71 35.95 -11.48
CA GLU A 164 15.28 35.49 -12.82
C GLU A 164 15.51 33.98 -12.97
N LEU A 165 14.48 33.28 -13.45
CA LEU A 165 14.56 31.88 -13.83
C LEU A 165 15.13 31.81 -15.26
N THR A 166 16.36 31.34 -15.40
CA THR A 166 16.95 31.07 -16.72
C THR A 166 16.28 29.83 -17.31
N HIS A 167 15.61 29.98 -18.44
CA HIS A 167 15.09 28.86 -19.22
C HIS A 167 16.27 28.08 -19.82
N ALA A 168 16.48 26.84 -19.36
CA ALA A 168 17.32 25.87 -20.05
C ALA A 168 16.45 25.13 -21.07
N GLU A 169 16.85 25.18 -22.34
CA GLU A 169 16.28 24.40 -23.44
C GLU A 169 16.39 22.91 -23.12
N ALA A 170 15.23 22.24 -23.03
CA ALA A 170 15.14 20.79 -22.94
C ALA A 170 14.94 20.22 -24.35
N THR A 171 15.97 19.54 -24.83
CA THR A 171 15.96 18.69 -26.02
C THR A 171 14.95 17.56 -25.86
N GLU A 172 14.16 17.32 -26.90
CA GLU A 172 13.15 16.26 -26.97
C GLU A 172 13.75 14.85 -26.81
N PRO A 173 13.13 13.98 -26.01
CA PRO A 173 13.21 12.54 -26.22
C PRO A 173 11.91 12.04 -26.87
N THR A 174 12.01 11.75 -28.17
CA THR A 174 11.12 10.84 -28.89
C THR A 174 11.19 9.45 -28.26
N ALA A 175 10.19 9.09 -27.48
CA ALA A 175 9.86 7.69 -27.20
C ALA A 175 8.35 7.58 -26.94
N ASP A 176 7.66 7.01 -27.92
CA ASP A 176 6.26 6.59 -27.84
C ASP A 176 6.03 5.73 -26.59
N PHE A 177 5.33 6.30 -25.61
CA PHE A 177 4.83 5.56 -24.44
C PHE A 177 3.31 5.75 -24.32
N ASP A 178 2.62 5.45 -25.42
CA ASP A 178 1.17 5.29 -25.47
C ASP A 178 0.76 4.00 -24.74
N ALA A 179 0.46 4.09 -23.44
CA ALA A 179 -0.57 3.28 -22.76
C ALA A 179 -0.66 3.56 -21.23
N TYR A 180 -0.66 4.82 -20.79
CA TYR A 180 -1.17 5.14 -19.44
C TYR A 180 -2.69 5.33 -19.48
N ARG A 181 -3.43 4.22 -19.49
CA ARG A 181 -4.88 4.27 -19.25
C ARG A 181 -5.12 4.38 -17.76
N GLN A 182 -5.30 5.60 -17.26
CA GLN A 182 -5.69 5.83 -15.87
C GLN A 182 -6.97 5.04 -15.55
N PRO A 183 -7.05 4.31 -14.42
CA PRO A 183 -8.29 3.65 -14.03
C PRO A 183 -9.37 4.71 -13.73
N ALA A 184 -10.53 4.55 -14.39
CA ALA A 184 -11.58 5.56 -14.47
C ALA A 184 -12.25 5.97 -13.14
N LYS A 185 -11.92 5.35 -12.00
CA LYS A 185 -12.52 5.67 -10.69
C LYS A 185 -11.53 5.38 -9.55
N PRO A 186 -11.28 6.33 -8.63
CA PRO A 186 -10.56 6.03 -7.40
C PRO A 186 -11.39 5.05 -6.55
N LEU A 187 -10.79 3.90 -6.20
CA LEU A 187 -11.37 2.94 -5.25
C LEU A 187 -11.52 3.65 -3.90
N ARG A 188 -12.75 4.00 -3.52
CA ARG A 188 -13.08 4.58 -2.20
C ARG A 188 -12.75 3.55 -1.12
N ASN A 189 -11.68 3.79 -0.36
CA ASN A 189 -11.33 2.98 0.81
C ASN A 189 -12.40 3.22 1.90
N PRO A 190 -13.19 2.21 2.31
CA PRO A 190 -14.32 2.38 3.24
C PRO A 190 -13.89 2.81 4.65
N TYR A 191 -12.60 2.71 4.99
CA TYR A 191 -12.06 3.06 6.30
C TYR A 191 -11.57 4.50 6.44
N THR A 192 -11.72 5.34 5.42
CA THR A 192 -11.34 6.77 5.49
C THR A 192 -12.28 7.63 6.36
N LYS A 193 -13.35 7.04 6.91
CA LYS A 193 -14.34 7.74 7.75
C LYS A 193 -14.11 7.62 9.27
N VAL A 194 -12.92 7.25 9.73
CA VAL A 194 -12.65 7.29 11.18
C VAL A 194 -12.20 8.71 11.54
N PRO A 195 -12.96 9.47 12.36
CA PRO A 195 -12.49 10.75 12.84
C PRO A 195 -11.21 10.53 13.65
N LEU A 196 -10.12 11.15 13.20
CA LEU A 196 -8.86 11.18 13.92
C LEU A 196 -9.11 11.83 15.29
N LEU A 197 -9.25 11.00 16.32
CA LEU A 197 -9.28 11.45 17.71
C LEU A 197 -7.89 12.01 18.05
N THR A 198 -7.71 13.30 17.82
CA THR A 198 -6.51 14.05 18.22
C THR A 198 -6.41 14.05 19.75
N ARG A 199 -5.67 13.08 20.30
CA ARG A 199 -5.40 12.99 21.73
C ARG A 199 -4.35 14.06 22.10
N ARG A 200 -4.81 15.24 22.52
CA ARG A 200 -3.93 16.27 23.11
C ARG A 200 -3.31 15.72 24.40
N ARG A 201 -1.99 15.48 24.40
CA ARG A 201 -1.24 15.19 25.61
C ARG A 201 -1.07 16.48 26.41
N ARG A 202 -1.66 16.53 27.62
CA ARG A 202 -1.31 17.55 28.63
C ARG A 202 -0.12 17.02 29.42
N TYR A 203 0.98 17.77 29.43
CA TYR A 203 2.09 17.51 30.34
C TYR A 203 1.77 18.12 31.70
N PRO A 204 2.02 17.43 32.83
CA PRO A 204 1.90 18.03 34.14
C PRO A 204 3.06 19.01 34.36
N SER A 205 2.74 20.24 34.73
CA SER A 205 3.74 21.19 35.26
C SER A 205 3.98 20.86 36.73
N PHE A 206 5.21 20.48 37.06
CA PHE A 206 5.67 20.47 38.44
C PHE A 206 6.19 21.88 38.77
N TYR A 207 5.60 22.49 39.79
CA TYR A 207 6.09 23.69 40.46
C TYR A 207 7.03 23.30 41.60
#